data_AF-A0A7S3QTD3-F1
#
_entry.id   AF-A0A7S3QTD3-F1
#
_cell.length_a   1.000
_cell.length_b   1.000
_cell.length_c   1.000
_cell.angle_alpha   90.00
_cell.angle_beta   90.00
_cell.angle_gamma   90.00
#
_symmetry.space_group_name_H-M   'P 1'
#
loop_
_entity.id
_entity.type
_entity.pdbx_description
1 polymer ?
#
loop_
_entity_poly.entity_id
_entity_poly.type
_entity_poly.pdbx_seq_one_letter_code
_entity_poly.pdbx_strand_id
1 'polypeptide(L)'
;INAIMIPAAKGSYSFASKAGVHAGHTFVLRPPPCTNRRVDCRSFSRDSDVPAGPATPYQDANVQQWGLPWDYKYTRVSCSSPCSFDDMRCLKVEALFQNVLMYPRLPSRVAAWLPAVDASLEQITETVEALADKFGAELGFYIIRRQPAVLNQDIQTLMERAENVRSMLDLKPIELFAVLRKNPGIFLLDSAETRARYNAIHKVVHFSRDAVRTMVRKLPLLLSWETENLERKIDDMRQLAYTRVQWQEEFDCITPSLLAFFFRDSTDLILRMEYLVATRAAPDASLKDLFKMTNSSFARKHPDFRAWRVVRLQKKQEKRARLERQKMLARQEQEQRQQALMAHQSYVQQQQQQQQEER
;
A
#
# COMPACT_ATOMS: atom_id res chain seq x y z
N ILE A 1 18.05 4.22 -51.21
CA ILE A 1 19.12 5.26 -51.23
C ILE A 1 18.68 6.38 -50.29
N ASN A 2 19.19 6.33 -49.06
CA ASN A 2 19.50 7.44 -48.16
C ASN A 2 19.75 6.84 -46.78
N ALA A 3 21.02 6.53 -46.56
CA ALA A 3 21.59 6.07 -45.31
C ALA A 3 21.75 7.26 -44.36
N ILE A 4 21.28 7.11 -43.13
CA ILE A 4 21.52 8.05 -42.05
C ILE A 4 22.76 7.55 -41.30
N MET A 5 23.86 8.29 -41.44
CA MET A 5 25.12 8.06 -40.73
C MET A 5 24.96 8.39 -39.24
N ILE A 6 25.44 7.49 -38.39
CA ILE A 6 25.67 7.72 -36.96
C ILE A 6 27.19 7.85 -36.77
N PRO A 7 27.72 8.95 -36.21
CA PRO A 7 29.15 9.02 -35.89
C PRO A 7 29.45 8.32 -34.56
N ALA A 8 30.43 7.42 -34.61
CA ALA A 8 31.03 6.77 -33.45
C ALA A 8 32.02 7.73 -32.76
N ALA A 9 31.70 8.16 -31.54
CA ALA A 9 32.65 8.85 -30.68
C ALA A 9 33.39 7.83 -29.80
N LYS A 10 34.68 7.63 -30.11
CA LYS A 10 35.65 6.97 -29.24
C LYS A 10 36.14 7.99 -28.21
N GLY A 11 35.85 7.74 -26.93
CA GLY A 11 36.39 8.50 -25.80
C GLY A 11 37.06 7.55 -24.80
N SER A 12 38.36 7.35 -24.95
CA SER A 12 39.21 6.64 -24.01
C SER A 12 39.52 7.54 -22.81
N TYR A 13 38.99 7.21 -21.63
CA TYR A 13 39.42 7.83 -20.37
C TYR A 13 40.36 6.89 -19.62
N SER A 14 41.62 7.32 -19.57
CA SER A 14 42.69 6.80 -18.73
C SER A 14 42.47 7.25 -17.28
N PHE A 15 42.34 6.31 -16.34
CA PHE A 15 42.36 6.58 -14.91
C PHE A 15 43.80 6.43 -14.40
N ALA A 16 44.45 7.55 -14.14
CA ALA A 16 45.72 7.59 -13.44
C ALA A 16 45.49 7.41 -11.93
N SER A 17 46.00 6.30 -11.40
CA SER A 17 46.08 6.03 -9.97
C SER A 17 47.15 6.92 -9.33
N LYS A 18 46.75 7.75 -8.35
CA LYS A 18 47.68 8.42 -7.43
C LYS A 18 47.50 7.83 -6.04
N ALA A 19 48.48 7.03 -5.64
CA ALA A 19 48.72 6.66 -4.26
C ALA A 19 49.10 7.91 -3.45
N GLY A 20 48.36 8.15 -2.38
CA GLY A 20 48.62 9.21 -1.41
C GLY A 20 48.50 8.63 -0.01
N VAL A 21 49.65 8.38 0.60
CA VAL A 21 49.85 7.96 1.99
C VAL A 21 49.35 9.07 2.91
N HIS A 22 48.45 8.75 3.86
CA HIS A 22 48.32 9.57 5.07
C HIS A 22 48.09 8.75 6.33
N ALA A 23 48.77 9.25 7.36
CA ALA A 23 49.01 8.70 8.68
C ALA A 23 47.74 8.45 9.49
N GLY A 24 47.86 7.47 10.39
CA GLY A 24 46.81 7.06 11.29
C GLY A 24 46.50 8.07 12.38
N HIS A 25 45.21 8.14 12.71
CA HIS A 25 44.73 8.62 13.99
C HIS A 25 43.72 7.59 14.53
N THR A 26 44.16 6.86 15.54
CA THR A 26 43.37 5.89 16.29
C THR A 26 42.37 6.65 17.16
N PHE A 27 41.13 6.79 16.69
CA PHE A 27 40.03 7.33 17.50
C PHE A 27 39.38 6.19 18.29
N VAL A 28 39.63 6.15 19.59
CA VAL A 28 38.95 5.26 20.54
C VAL A 28 37.54 5.82 20.76
N LEU A 29 36.55 5.23 20.08
CA LEU A 29 35.13 5.50 20.34
C LEU A 29 34.71 4.73 21.59
N ARG A 30 34.58 5.45 22.72
CA ARG A 30 33.82 4.97 23.87
C ARG A 30 32.33 4.93 23.49
N PRO A 31 31.61 3.82 23.73
CA PRO A 31 30.17 3.78 23.55
C PRO A 31 29.48 4.68 24.59
N PRO A 32 28.45 5.46 24.21
CA PRO A 32 27.66 6.21 25.17
C PRO A 32 26.82 5.25 26.03
N PRO A 33 26.53 5.59 27.29
CA PRO A 33 25.74 4.75 28.18
C PRO A 33 24.29 4.66 27.68
N CYS A 34 23.81 3.42 27.53
CA CYS A 34 22.41 3.09 27.30
C CYS A 34 21.57 3.60 28.48
N THR A 35 20.88 4.72 28.31
CA THR A 35 19.82 5.15 29.23
C THR A 35 18.52 4.48 28.80
N ASN A 36 18.01 3.60 29.67
CA ASN A 36 16.69 2.99 29.59
C ASN A 36 15.62 4.10 29.58
N ARG A 37 15.20 4.52 28.38
CA ARG A 37 14.06 5.41 28.21
C ARG A 37 12.80 4.55 28.16
N ARG A 38 12.13 4.42 29.32
CA ARG A 38 10.72 3.98 29.38
C ARG A 38 9.94 4.81 28.36
N VAL A 39 9.28 4.13 27.43
CA VAL A 39 8.36 4.75 26.47
C VAL A 39 7.11 5.15 27.26
N ASP A 40 7.08 6.41 27.66
CA ASP A 40 5.96 7.02 28.37
C ASP A 40 4.81 7.23 27.36
N CYS A 41 3.80 6.37 27.42
CA CYS A 41 2.65 6.35 26.49
C CYS A 41 1.65 7.50 26.72
N ARG A 42 2.08 8.63 27.29
CA ARG A 42 1.19 9.73 27.73
C ARG A 42 0.87 10.79 26.68
N SER A 43 1.19 10.61 25.40
CA SER A 43 1.00 11.65 24.37
C SER A 43 -0.14 11.37 23.37
N PHE A 44 -1.25 10.78 23.82
CA PHE A 44 -2.51 10.74 23.06
C PHE A 44 -3.72 10.97 23.97
N SER A 45 -3.92 12.21 24.40
CA SER A 45 -5.24 12.84 24.66
C SER A 45 -5.01 14.26 25.17
N ARG A 46 -5.24 15.25 24.30
CA ARG A 46 -5.69 16.57 24.75
C ARG A 46 -7.20 16.58 24.53
N ASP A 47 -7.91 17.19 25.47
CA ASP A 47 -9.36 17.36 25.56
C ASP A 47 -10.05 16.36 26.49
N SER A 48 -9.87 16.53 27.81
CA SER A 48 -10.94 16.73 28.81
C SER A 48 -10.32 16.80 30.22
N ASP A 49 -10.39 17.97 30.84
CA ASP A 49 -10.05 18.17 32.25
C ASP A 49 -11.13 17.52 33.12
N VAL A 50 -10.91 16.26 33.50
CA VAL A 50 -11.68 15.58 34.55
C VAL A 50 -10.75 15.39 35.76
N PRO A 51 -11.13 15.86 36.96
CA PRO A 51 -10.30 15.75 38.14
C PRO A 51 -10.04 14.28 38.50
N ALA A 52 -8.76 13.95 38.70
CA ALA A 52 -8.31 12.63 39.12
C ALA A 52 -8.72 12.38 40.58
N GLY A 53 -9.77 11.59 40.79
CA GLY A 53 -10.14 11.05 42.10
C GLY A 53 -9.12 9.99 42.59
N PRO A 54 -9.15 9.67 43.90
CA PRO A 54 -8.20 8.73 44.51
C PRO A 54 -8.32 7.34 43.87
N ALA A 55 -7.17 6.75 43.53
CA ALA A 55 -7.08 5.40 43.00
C ALA A 55 -7.55 4.39 44.07
N THR A 56 -8.79 3.92 43.93
CA THR A 56 -9.30 2.77 44.68
C THR A 56 -8.53 1.52 44.28
N PRO A 57 -8.22 0.60 45.23
CA PRO A 57 -7.61 -0.68 44.90
C PRO A 57 -8.53 -1.44 43.94
N TYR A 58 -7.92 -1.93 42.85
CA TYR A 58 -8.55 -2.65 41.74
C TYR A 58 -8.97 -4.05 42.21
N GLN A 59 -9.99 -4.12 43.08
CA GLN A 59 -10.62 -5.37 43.50
C GLN A 59 -11.65 -5.76 42.44
N ASP A 60 -11.40 -6.88 41.74
CA ASP A 60 -12.34 -7.84 41.16
C ASP A 60 -13.78 -7.39 40.83
N ALA A 61 -13.97 -6.22 40.23
CA ALA A 61 -15.22 -5.80 39.62
C ALA A 61 -15.42 -6.49 38.25
N ASN A 62 -14.96 -7.73 38.16
CA ASN A 62 -14.94 -8.54 36.95
C ASN A 62 -16.24 -9.34 36.84
N VAL A 63 -16.89 -9.18 35.68
CA VAL A 63 -17.90 -10.08 35.08
C VAL A 63 -19.35 -10.00 35.60
N GLN A 64 -19.64 -9.67 36.85
CA GLN A 64 -21.05 -9.70 37.33
C GLN A 64 -21.95 -8.53 36.88
N GLN A 65 -21.39 -7.46 36.30
CA GLN A 65 -22.16 -6.22 36.10
C GLN A 65 -23.18 -6.25 34.95
N TRP A 66 -23.19 -7.29 34.11
CA TRP A 66 -23.98 -7.30 32.87
C TRP A 66 -25.03 -8.41 32.78
N GLY A 67 -25.11 -9.31 33.76
CA GLY A 67 -26.11 -10.40 33.79
C GLY A 67 -26.04 -11.41 32.63
N LEU A 68 -25.20 -11.19 31.63
CA LEU A 68 -24.97 -12.08 30.50
C LEU A 68 -23.85 -13.08 30.83
N PRO A 69 -24.02 -14.37 30.49
CA PRO A 69 -22.97 -15.37 30.67
C PRO A 69 -21.77 -15.04 29.77
N TRP A 70 -20.62 -14.77 30.39
CA TRP A 70 -19.34 -14.58 29.69
C TRP A 70 -18.61 -15.92 29.59
N ASP A 71 -18.62 -16.51 28.39
CA ASP A 71 -18.08 -17.83 28.06
C ASP A 71 -16.74 -17.75 27.30
N TYR A 72 -16.09 -16.58 27.28
CA TYR A 72 -14.88 -16.36 26.50
C TYR A 72 -13.60 -16.36 27.36
N LYS A 73 -12.53 -16.98 26.84
CA LYS A 73 -11.24 -17.19 27.51
C LYS A 73 -10.61 -15.91 28.08
N TYR A 74 -10.81 -14.77 27.41
CA TYR A 74 -10.22 -13.50 27.82
C TYR A 74 -11.23 -12.64 28.57
N THR A 75 -10.79 -12.05 29.68
CA THR A 75 -11.58 -11.10 30.46
C THR A 75 -11.54 -9.72 29.81
N ARG A 76 -12.68 -9.04 29.75
CA ARG A 76 -12.74 -7.68 29.23
C ARG A 76 -12.61 -6.66 30.37
N VAL A 77 -11.66 -5.75 30.25
CA VAL A 77 -11.60 -4.56 31.11
C VAL A 77 -12.55 -3.50 30.55
N SER A 78 -13.43 -2.98 31.41
CA SER A 78 -14.36 -1.91 31.04
C SER A 78 -13.61 -0.67 30.56
N CYS A 79 -13.91 -0.25 29.32
CA CYS A 79 -13.35 0.95 28.70
C CYS A 79 -14.38 1.57 27.76
N SER A 80 -14.14 2.83 27.35
CA SER A 80 -14.86 3.41 26.20
C SER A 80 -14.55 2.56 24.97
N SER A 81 -15.59 1.99 24.38
CA SER A 81 -15.50 0.99 23.31
C SER A 81 -16.32 1.43 22.10
N PRO A 82 -15.87 1.14 20.87
CA PRO A 82 -16.69 1.30 19.68
C PRO A 82 -17.72 0.16 19.51
N CYS A 83 -17.63 -0.91 20.29
CA CYS A 83 -18.57 -2.02 20.23
C CYS A 83 -19.90 -1.65 20.90
N SER A 84 -21.01 -2.05 20.28
CA SER A 84 -22.32 -1.99 20.94
C SER A 84 -22.34 -2.96 22.12
N PHE A 85 -23.12 -2.65 23.16
CA PHE A 85 -23.30 -3.52 24.32
C PHE A 85 -23.94 -4.87 23.95
N ASP A 86 -24.74 -4.90 22.89
CA ASP A 86 -25.42 -6.11 22.41
C ASP A 86 -24.53 -6.95 21.46
N ASP A 87 -23.41 -6.39 20.98
CA ASP A 87 -22.51 -7.09 20.06
C ASP A 87 -21.45 -7.87 20.84
N MET A 88 -21.88 -9.04 21.35
CA MET A 88 -21.01 -9.94 22.12
C MET A 88 -19.77 -10.38 21.33
N ARG A 89 -19.85 -10.50 20.00
CA ARG A 89 -18.71 -10.87 19.17
C ARG A 89 -17.66 -9.76 19.19
N CYS A 90 -18.08 -8.51 19.00
CA CYS A 90 -17.18 -7.35 19.09
C CYS A 90 -16.56 -7.20 20.48
N LEU A 91 -17.34 -7.36 21.55
CA LEU A 91 -16.84 -7.27 22.92
C LEU A 91 -15.80 -8.35 23.26
N LYS A 92 -15.99 -9.58 22.78
CA LYS A 92 -15.01 -10.67 22.95
C LYS A 92 -13.72 -10.40 22.16
N VAL A 93 -13.83 -9.87 20.95
CA VAL A 93 -12.64 -9.45 20.16
C VAL A 93 -11.92 -8.27 20.83
N GLU A 94 -12.65 -7.34 21.46
CA GLU A 94 -12.02 -6.29 22.27
C GLU A 94 -11.25 -6.87 23.46
N ALA A 95 -11.83 -7.83 24.20
CA ALA A 95 -11.14 -8.53 25.28
C ALA A 95 -9.86 -9.21 24.79
N LEU A 96 -9.91 -9.85 23.62
CA LEU A 96 -8.74 -10.45 22.98
C LEU A 96 -7.63 -9.40 22.73
N PHE A 97 -7.98 -8.22 22.20
CA PHE A 97 -7.02 -7.14 21.94
C PHE A 97 -6.40 -6.60 23.23
N GLN A 98 -7.20 -6.46 24.29
CA GLN A 98 -6.74 -6.01 25.59
C GLN A 98 -5.70 -6.96 26.19
N ASN A 99 -5.95 -8.27 26.11
CA ASN A 99 -5.12 -9.28 26.77
C ASN A 99 -3.92 -9.72 25.92
N VAL A 100 -4.12 -9.96 24.62
CA VAL A 100 -3.07 -10.52 23.75
C VAL A 100 -2.21 -9.42 23.13
N LEU A 101 -2.84 -8.34 22.68
CA LEU A 101 -2.15 -7.23 22.01
C LEU A 101 -1.80 -6.09 22.94
N MET A 102 -2.13 -6.22 24.24
CA MET A 102 -1.95 -5.20 25.28
C MET A 102 -2.52 -3.83 24.88
N TYR A 103 -3.60 -3.83 24.10
CA TYR A 103 -4.18 -2.61 23.56
C TYR A 103 -5.56 -2.36 24.18
N PRO A 104 -5.76 -1.21 24.87
CA PRO A 104 -6.88 -1.06 25.81
C PRO A 104 -8.26 -1.04 25.16
N ARG A 105 -8.36 -0.77 23.85
CA ARG A 105 -9.64 -0.57 23.14
C ARG A 105 -9.57 -1.14 21.74
N LEU A 106 -10.63 -1.76 21.24
CA LEU A 106 -10.65 -2.20 19.84
C LEU A 106 -10.60 -0.97 18.91
N PRO A 107 -9.73 -0.91 17.88
CA PRO A 107 -9.75 0.22 16.94
C PRO A 107 -11.09 0.29 16.20
N SER A 108 -11.68 1.48 16.09
CA SER A 108 -13.00 1.67 15.45
C SER A 108 -13.08 1.11 14.03
N ARG A 109 -11.97 1.19 13.27
CA ARG A 109 -11.88 0.58 11.93
C ARG A 109 -11.98 -0.94 11.95
N VAL A 110 -11.40 -1.59 12.96
CA VAL A 110 -11.48 -3.05 13.12
C VAL A 110 -12.89 -3.43 13.54
N ALA A 111 -13.48 -2.71 14.50
CA ALA A 111 -14.86 -2.91 14.94
C ALA A 111 -15.86 -2.78 13.77
N ALA A 112 -15.74 -1.71 12.97
CA ALA A 112 -16.59 -1.49 11.79
C ALA A 112 -16.41 -2.55 10.70
N TRP A 113 -15.27 -3.25 10.67
CA TRP A 113 -14.99 -4.29 9.68
C TRP A 113 -15.37 -5.69 10.16
N LEU A 114 -15.55 -5.88 11.47
CA LEU A 114 -15.84 -7.18 12.08
C LEU A 114 -17.09 -7.88 11.51
N PRO A 115 -18.17 -7.18 11.10
CA PRO A 115 -19.31 -7.83 10.45
C PRO A 115 -18.98 -8.50 9.10
N ALA A 116 -17.91 -8.07 8.42
CA ALA A 116 -17.43 -8.67 7.18
C ALA A 116 -16.41 -9.81 7.43
N VAL A 117 -16.17 -10.15 8.70
CA VAL A 117 -15.34 -11.30 9.09
C VAL A 117 -16.23 -12.52 9.14
N ASP A 118 -15.99 -13.48 8.24
CA ASP A 118 -16.71 -14.76 8.21
C ASP A 118 -16.07 -15.80 9.16
N ALA A 119 -14.84 -15.54 9.62
CA ALA A 119 -14.12 -16.44 10.52
C ALA A 119 -14.78 -16.58 11.91
N SER A 120 -14.73 -17.77 12.48
CA SER A 120 -15.24 -18.02 13.83
C SER A 120 -14.42 -17.23 14.87
N LEU A 121 -15.00 -17.01 16.06
CA LEU A 121 -14.27 -16.32 17.13
C LEU A 121 -13.00 -17.09 17.54
N GLU A 122 -13.03 -18.42 17.51
CA GLU A 122 -11.87 -19.27 17.80
C GLU A 122 -10.75 -19.06 16.76
N GLN A 123 -11.11 -19.03 15.47
CA GLN A 123 -10.15 -18.74 14.39
C GLN A 123 -9.55 -17.34 14.53
N ILE A 124 -10.37 -16.33 14.84
CA ILE A 124 -9.88 -14.97 15.12
C ILE A 124 -8.91 -15.00 16.31
N THR A 125 -9.24 -15.73 17.37
CA THR A 125 -8.40 -15.87 18.57
C THR A 125 -7.04 -16.47 18.23
N GLU A 126 -7.04 -17.61 17.54
CA GLU A 126 -5.83 -18.31 17.11
C GLU A 126 -4.94 -17.40 16.23
N THR A 127 -5.55 -16.74 15.23
CA THR A 127 -4.82 -15.84 14.34
C THR A 127 -4.20 -14.67 15.09
N VAL A 128 -4.91 -14.06 16.04
CA VAL A 128 -4.38 -12.92 16.84
C VAL A 128 -3.28 -13.38 17.79
N GLU A 129 -3.48 -14.48 18.52
CA GLU A 129 -2.48 -15.08 19.41
C GLU A 129 -1.20 -15.42 18.63
N ALA A 130 -1.32 -16.07 17.49
CA ALA A 130 -0.18 -16.47 16.69
C ALA A 130 0.54 -15.29 16.02
N LEU A 131 -0.19 -14.26 15.56
CA LEU A 131 0.43 -13.02 15.08
C LEU A 131 1.22 -12.32 16.19
N ALA A 132 0.69 -12.30 17.42
CA ALA A 132 1.37 -11.73 18.57
C ALA A 132 2.63 -12.55 18.96
N ASP A 133 2.56 -13.88 18.92
CA ASP A 133 3.71 -14.77 19.16
C ASP A 133 4.82 -14.55 18.13
N LYS A 134 4.47 -14.60 16.83
CA LYS A 134 5.46 -14.56 15.74
C LYS A 134 6.07 -13.18 15.50
N PHE A 135 5.28 -12.12 15.63
CA PHE A 135 5.68 -10.76 15.26
C PHE A 135 5.77 -9.80 16.44
N GLY A 136 5.34 -10.23 17.63
CA GLY A 136 5.13 -9.36 18.79
C GLY A 136 3.79 -8.65 18.75
N ALA A 137 3.24 -8.36 19.94
CA ALA A 137 1.96 -7.71 20.13
C ALA A 137 1.82 -6.38 19.35
N GLU A 138 2.85 -5.53 19.33
CA GLU A 138 2.82 -4.23 18.65
C GLU A 138 2.63 -4.38 17.14
N LEU A 139 3.40 -5.27 16.50
CA LEU A 139 3.33 -5.46 15.05
C LEU A 139 2.06 -6.22 14.67
N GLY A 140 1.67 -7.24 15.44
CA GLY A 140 0.39 -7.94 15.26
C GLY A 140 -0.80 -6.97 15.30
N PHE A 141 -0.85 -6.11 16.32
CA PHE A 141 -1.83 -5.02 16.40
C PHE A 141 -1.79 -4.10 15.18
N TYR A 142 -0.59 -3.65 14.79
CA TYR A 142 -0.44 -2.76 13.65
C TYR A 142 -0.96 -3.39 12.35
N ILE A 143 -0.64 -4.66 12.10
CA ILE A 143 -1.10 -5.42 10.93
C ILE A 143 -2.63 -5.47 10.91
N ILE A 144 -3.26 -5.93 12.00
CA ILE A 144 -4.73 -6.09 12.05
C ILE A 144 -5.43 -4.74 11.94
N ARG A 145 -4.92 -3.69 12.60
CA ARG A 145 -5.49 -2.34 12.52
C ARG A 145 -5.45 -1.78 11.10
N ARG A 146 -4.38 -2.05 10.34
CA ARG A 146 -4.21 -1.56 8.97
C ARG A 146 -4.93 -2.43 7.95
N GLN A 147 -4.96 -3.74 8.19
CA GLN A 147 -5.56 -4.72 7.32
C GLN A 147 -6.40 -5.72 8.13
N PRO A 148 -7.63 -5.35 8.54
CA PRO A 148 -8.49 -6.23 9.33
C PRO A 148 -8.81 -7.56 8.63
N ALA A 149 -8.76 -7.58 7.29
CA ALA A 149 -8.98 -8.76 6.46
C ALA A 149 -8.02 -9.94 6.68
N VAL A 150 -6.92 -9.74 7.39
CA VAL A 150 -6.08 -10.85 7.84
C VAL A 150 -6.81 -11.79 8.81
N LEU A 151 -7.85 -11.32 9.51
CA LEU A 151 -8.63 -12.13 10.45
C LEU A 151 -9.50 -13.20 9.76
N ASN A 152 -9.72 -13.09 8.44
CA ASN A 152 -10.43 -14.09 7.63
C ASN A 152 -9.51 -15.20 7.11
N GLN A 153 -8.23 -15.21 7.48
CA GLN A 153 -7.24 -16.15 6.96
C GLN A 153 -6.73 -17.04 8.10
N ASP A 154 -6.43 -18.29 7.77
CA ASP A 154 -5.74 -19.18 8.69
C ASP A 154 -4.28 -18.74 8.86
N ILE A 155 -3.73 -18.98 10.04
CA ILE A 155 -2.38 -18.55 10.38
C ILE A 155 -1.31 -19.18 9.48
N GLN A 156 -1.49 -20.42 9.03
CA GLN A 156 -0.49 -21.12 8.21
C GLN A 156 -0.33 -20.42 6.86
N THR A 157 -1.45 -20.11 6.19
CA THR A 157 -1.48 -19.33 4.95
C THR A 157 -0.82 -17.96 5.13
N LEU A 158 -1.06 -17.29 6.26
CA LEU A 158 -0.42 -16.00 6.55
C LEU A 158 1.11 -16.14 6.66
N MET A 159 1.59 -17.19 7.34
CA MET A 159 3.02 -17.44 7.52
C MET A 159 3.68 -17.84 6.20
N GLU A 160 3.05 -18.69 5.39
CA GLU A 160 3.54 -19.08 4.08
C GLU A 160 3.68 -17.88 3.14
N ARG A 161 2.69 -16.97 3.12
CA ARG A 161 2.76 -15.73 2.31
C ARG A 161 3.89 -14.81 2.78
N ALA A 162 4.08 -14.67 4.09
CA ALA A 162 5.17 -13.88 4.64
C ALA A 162 6.54 -14.47 4.29
N GLU A 163 6.68 -15.80 4.38
CA GLU A 163 7.88 -16.53 4.03
C GLU A 163 8.18 -16.52 2.52
N ASN A 164 7.13 -16.55 1.68
CA ASN A 164 7.26 -16.36 0.24
C ASN A 164 7.91 -15.00 -0.08
N VAL A 165 7.44 -13.92 0.54
CA VAL A 165 8.04 -12.60 0.35
C VAL A 165 9.45 -12.52 0.93
N ARG A 166 9.68 -13.14 2.10
CA ARG A 166 11.00 -13.19 2.73
C ARG A 166 12.04 -13.85 1.82
N SER A 167 11.72 -15.04 1.31
CA SER A 167 12.60 -15.81 0.40
C SER A 167 12.77 -15.12 -0.95
N MET A 168 11.69 -14.61 -1.55
CA MET A 168 11.72 -13.91 -2.84
C MET A 168 12.62 -12.66 -2.81
N LEU A 169 12.60 -11.92 -1.70
CA LEU A 169 13.38 -10.69 -1.53
C LEU A 169 14.72 -10.91 -0.83
N ASP A 170 15.10 -12.15 -0.54
CA ASP A 170 16.32 -12.54 0.18
C ASP A 170 16.49 -11.75 1.50
N LEU A 171 15.42 -11.75 2.31
CA LEU A 171 15.37 -10.98 3.54
C LEU A 171 15.84 -11.82 4.73
N LYS A 172 16.58 -11.17 5.62
CA LYS A 172 16.74 -11.68 6.98
C LYS A 172 15.38 -11.63 7.71
N PRO A 173 15.13 -12.53 8.67
CA PRO A 173 13.87 -12.53 9.43
C PRO A 173 13.51 -11.17 10.04
N ILE A 174 14.50 -10.45 10.58
CA ILE A 174 14.29 -9.10 11.16
C ILE A 174 13.86 -8.04 10.12
N GLU A 175 14.31 -8.17 8.87
CA GLU A 175 13.99 -7.21 7.81
C GLU A 175 12.57 -7.38 7.30
N LEU A 176 12.02 -8.61 7.42
CA LEU A 176 10.63 -8.90 7.09
C LEU A 176 9.68 -8.01 7.90
N PHE A 177 9.98 -7.73 9.18
CA PHE A 177 9.15 -6.88 10.02
C PHE A 177 9.05 -5.45 9.47
N ALA A 178 10.16 -4.89 8.99
CA ALA A 178 10.18 -3.57 8.38
C ALA A 178 9.38 -3.53 7.06
N VAL A 179 9.38 -4.63 6.31
CA VAL A 179 8.59 -4.79 5.07
C VAL A 179 7.10 -4.89 5.39
N LEU A 180 6.71 -5.75 6.34
CA LEU A 180 5.32 -5.93 6.79
C LEU A 180 4.73 -4.66 7.41
N ARG A 181 5.54 -3.89 8.16
CA ARG A 181 5.10 -2.59 8.71
C ARG A 181 4.79 -1.57 7.62
N LYS A 182 5.47 -1.63 6.47
CA LYS A 182 5.20 -0.74 5.32
C LYS A 182 4.03 -1.22 4.47
N ASN A 183 3.85 -2.54 4.32
CA ASN A 183 2.77 -3.13 3.54
C ASN A 183 2.19 -4.38 4.23
N PRO A 184 1.29 -4.22 5.21
CA PRO A 184 0.62 -5.36 5.84
C PRO A 184 -0.31 -6.10 4.87
N GLY A 185 -0.65 -5.49 3.73
CA GLY A 185 -1.43 -6.12 2.67
C GLY A 185 -0.75 -7.33 2.02
N ILE A 186 0.56 -7.53 2.24
CA ILE A 186 1.30 -8.73 1.80
C ILE A 186 0.61 -10.03 2.24
N PHE A 187 0.03 -10.04 3.44
CA PHE A 187 -0.67 -11.20 3.98
C PHE A 187 -1.89 -11.65 3.16
N LEU A 188 -2.41 -10.79 2.29
CA LEU A 188 -3.57 -11.09 1.45
C LEU A 188 -3.24 -11.27 -0.02
N LEU A 189 -1.96 -11.16 -0.38
CA LEU A 189 -1.53 -11.41 -1.75
C LEU A 189 -1.35 -12.91 -1.96
N ASP A 190 -1.82 -13.42 -3.09
CA ASP A 190 -1.50 -14.77 -3.51
C ASP A 190 0.01 -14.90 -3.77
N SER A 191 0.59 -16.03 -3.35
CA SER A 191 2.05 -16.25 -3.42
C SER A 191 2.54 -16.44 -4.86
N ALA A 192 1.75 -17.10 -5.72
CA ALA A 192 2.10 -17.30 -7.12
C ALA A 192 1.98 -15.99 -7.90
N GLU A 193 0.89 -15.25 -7.66
CA GLU A 193 0.66 -13.94 -8.27
C GLU A 193 1.72 -12.92 -7.83
N THR A 194 2.06 -12.87 -6.54
CA THR A 194 3.10 -11.97 -6.01
C THR A 194 4.44 -12.21 -6.70
N ARG A 195 4.82 -13.47 -6.89
CA ARG A 195 6.05 -13.84 -7.59
C ARG A 195 5.99 -13.46 -9.07
N ALA A 196 4.87 -13.70 -9.74
CA ALA A 196 4.66 -13.30 -11.13
C ALA A 196 4.79 -11.78 -11.30
N ARG A 197 4.14 -11.00 -10.43
CA ARG A 197 4.22 -9.54 -10.40
C ARG A 197 5.64 -9.05 -10.15
N TYR A 198 6.34 -9.60 -9.14
CA TYR A 198 7.74 -9.28 -8.87
C TYR A 198 8.64 -9.52 -10.10
N ASN A 199 8.46 -10.67 -10.75
CA ASN A 199 9.18 -11.01 -11.97
C ASN A 199 8.81 -10.10 -13.15
N ALA A 200 7.61 -9.50 -13.18
CA ALA A 200 7.25 -8.54 -14.20
C ALA A 200 7.88 -7.16 -13.98
N ILE A 201 8.10 -6.73 -12.72
CA ILE A 201 8.59 -5.37 -12.39
C ILE A 201 9.89 -5.04 -13.14
N HIS A 202 10.87 -5.95 -13.18
CA HIS A 202 12.16 -5.66 -13.85
C HIS A 202 12.01 -5.45 -15.37
N LYS A 203 11.00 -6.05 -16.00
CA LYS A 203 10.69 -5.83 -17.42
C LYS A 203 10.10 -4.44 -17.64
N VAL A 204 9.24 -4.00 -16.73
CA VAL A 204 8.55 -2.70 -16.79
C VAL A 204 9.50 -1.53 -16.51
N VAL A 205 10.35 -1.66 -15.49
CA VAL A 205 11.26 -0.57 -15.07
C VAL A 205 12.63 -0.61 -15.76
N HIS A 206 12.92 -1.68 -16.52
CA HIS A 206 14.19 -1.90 -17.21
C HIS A 206 15.44 -1.83 -16.30
N PHE A 207 15.32 -2.27 -15.04
CA PHE A 207 16.45 -2.39 -14.11
C PHE A 207 16.90 -3.84 -13.92
N SER A 208 18.12 -4.03 -13.44
CA SER A 208 18.60 -5.34 -13.00
C SER A 208 17.74 -5.89 -11.86
N ARG A 209 17.72 -7.22 -11.71
CA ARG A 209 16.93 -7.88 -10.66
C ARG A 209 17.34 -7.45 -9.25
N ASP A 210 18.63 -7.22 -9.01
CA ASP A 210 19.13 -6.76 -7.69
C ASP A 210 18.73 -5.31 -7.39
N ALA A 211 18.72 -4.45 -8.42
CA ALA A 211 18.22 -3.09 -8.31
C ALA A 211 16.71 -3.08 -7.99
N VAL A 212 15.94 -3.94 -8.66
CA VAL A 212 14.51 -4.13 -8.37
C VAL A 212 14.29 -4.68 -6.96
N ARG A 213 15.06 -5.69 -6.54
CA ARG A 213 15.01 -6.23 -5.16
C ARG A 213 15.22 -5.10 -4.15
N THR A 214 16.25 -4.29 -4.33
CA THR A 214 16.54 -3.14 -3.45
C THR A 214 15.41 -2.11 -3.46
N MET A 215 14.81 -1.85 -4.62
CA MET A 215 13.68 -0.94 -4.77
C MET A 215 12.42 -1.45 -4.04
N VAL A 216 12.06 -2.72 -4.23
CA VAL A 216 10.90 -3.36 -3.57
C VAL A 216 11.09 -3.44 -2.05
N ARG A 217 12.31 -3.70 -1.55
CA ARG A 217 12.62 -3.62 -0.11
C ARG A 217 12.31 -2.24 0.48
N LYS A 218 12.57 -1.18 -0.28
CA LYS A 218 12.27 0.20 0.14
C LYS A 218 10.78 0.51 0.04
N LEU A 219 10.12 0.05 -1.03
CA LEU A 219 8.70 0.25 -1.31
C LEU A 219 7.98 -1.09 -1.58
N PRO A 220 7.62 -1.86 -0.54
CA PRO A 220 6.96 -3.16 -0.71
C PRO A 220 5.56 -3.08 -1.33
N LEU A 221 4.98 -1.88 -1.36
CA LEU A 221 3.68 -1.62 -1.98
C LEU A 221 3.67 -1.95 -3.47
N LEU A 222 4.83 -1.96 -4.14
CA LEU A 222 4.96 -2.34 -5.54
C LEU A 222 4.46 -3.78 -5.81
N LEU A 223 4.52 -4.68 -4.83
CA LEU A 223 4.02 -6.05 -4.97
C LEU A 223 2.48 -6.12 -5.07
N SER A 224 1.81 -5.12 -4.52
CA SER A 224 0.34 -5.03 -4.54
C SER A 224 -0.21 -4.34 -5.79
N TRP A 225 0.65 -3.81 -6.67
CA TRP A 225 0.22 -3.11 -7.87
C TRP A 225 0.16 -4.05 -9.07
N GLU A 226 -0.84 -3.81 -9.91
CA GLU A 226 -0.91 -4.40 -11.25
C GLU A 226 0.24 -3.89 -12.13
N THR A 227 0.78 -4.78 -12.95
CA THR A 227 1.88 -4.47 -13.88
C THR A 227 1.51 -3.35 -14.84
N GLU A 228 0.28 -3.35 -15.38
CA GLU A 228 -0.24 -2.31 -16.28
C GLU A 228 -0.29 -0.93 -15.62
N ASN A 229 -0.56 -0.86 -14.31
CA ASN A 229 -0.59 0.39 -13.57
C ASN A 229 0.84 0.93 -13.36
N LEU A 230 1.82 0.05 -13.15
CA LEU A 230 3.23 0.43 -13.10
C LEU A 230 3.71 0.98 -14.45
N GLU A 231 3.43 0.27 -15.54
CA GLU A 231 3.77 0.68 -16.91
C GLU A 231 3.21 2.07 -17.22
N ARG A 232 1.90 2.25 -16.99
CA ARG A 232 1.23 3.53 -17.22
C ARG A 232 1.87 4.68 -16.44
N LYS A 233 2.24 4.46 -15.17
CA LYS A 233 2.89 5.49 -14.34
C LYS A 233 4.28 5.87 -14.86
N ILE A 234 5.03 4.90 -15.38
CA ILE A 234 6.33 5.16 -16.00
C ILE A 234 6.16 5.90 -17.31
N ASP A 235 5.19 5.52 -18.14
CA ASP A 235 4.91 6.17 -19.41
C ASP A 235 4.43 7.61 -19.22
N ASP A 236 3.52 7.85 -18.26
CA ASP A 236 3.08 9.20 -17.88
C ASP A 236 4.29 10.05 -17.44
N MET A 237 5.20 9.49 -16.63
CA MET A 237 6.43 10.18 -16.23
C MET A 237 7.36 10.44 -17.41
N ARG A 238 7.56 9.46 -18.30
CA ARG A 238 8.40 9.57 -19.49
C ARG A 238 7.90 10.66 -20.42
N GLN A 239 6.60 10.67 -20.73
CA GLN A 239 5.99 11.67 -21.58
C GLN A 239 6.20 13.09 -21.04
N LEU A 240 6.05 13.28 -19.73
CA LEU A 240 6.28 14.57 -19.09
C LEU A 240 7.77 14.93 -19.04
N ALA A 241 8.64 13.97 -18.74
CA ALA A 241 10.10 14.18 -18.75
C ALA A 241 10.60 14.61 -20.12
N TYR A 242 10.08 14.02 -21.20
CA TYR A 242 10.51 14.29 -22.57
C TYR A 242 10.00 15.65 -23.11
N THR A 243 9.23 16.40 -22.32
CA THR A 243 8.89 17.80 -22.66
C THR A 243 10.03 18.78 -22.37
N ARG A 244 11.07 18.36 -21.62
CA ARG A 244 12.22 19.19 -21.25
C ARG A 244 13.51 18.37 -21.39
N VAL A 245 14.51 18.92 -22.09
CA VAL A 245 15.79 18.22 -22.33
C VAL A 245 16.46 17.77 -21.03
N GLN A 246 16.53 18.64 -20.03
CA GLN A 246 17.10 18.32 -18.72
C GLN A 246 16.37 17.15 -18.02
N TRP A 247 15.03 17.13 -18.07
CA TRP A 247 14.26 16.05 -17.44
C TRP A 247 14.42 14.73 -18.17
N GLN A 248 14.56 14.76 -19.49
CA GLN A 248 14.86 13.57 -20.28
C GLN A 248 16.21 12.96 -19.83
N GLU A 249 17.27 13.75 -19.76
CA GLU A 249 18.59 13.27 -19.30
C GLU A 249 18.54 12.68 -17.88
N GLU A 250 17.83 13.35 -16.96
CA GLU A 250 17.64 12.87 -15.59
C GLU A 250 16.78 11.58 -15.52
N PHE A 251 15.79 11.44 -16.41
CA PHE A 251 14.97 10.24 -16.51
C PHE A 251 15.76 9.06 -17.06
N ASP A 252 16.56 9.28 -18.11
CA ASP A 252 17.36 8.24 -18.74
C ASP A 252 18.44 7.71 -17.77
N CYS A 253 18.87 8.54 -16.81
CA CYS A 253 19.80 8.16 -15.73
C CYS A 253 19.11 7.91 -14.36
N ILE A 254 17.79 7.66 -14.34
CA ILE A 254 17.05 7.57 -13.08
C ILE A 254 17.50 6.36 -12.23
N THR A 255 17.79 6.62 -10.96
CA THR A 255 18.18 5.53 -10.03
C THR A 255 16.95 4.78 -9.52
N PRO A 256 17.08 3.47 -9.18
CA PRO A 256 15.99 2.69 -8.59
C PRO A 256 15.41 3.31 -7.32
N SER A 257 16.24 3.95 -6.51
CA SER A 257 15.78 4.62 -5.29
C SER A 257 14.93 5.85 -5.61
N LEU A 258 15.33 6.65 -6.60
CA LEU A 258 14.56 7.83 -7.02
C LEU A 258 13.24 7.41 -7.68
N LEU A 259 13.24 6.34 -8.48
CA LEU A 259 12.01 5.78 -9.05
C LEU A 259 11.07 5.24 -7.97
N ALA A 260 11.58 4.59 -6.90
CA ALA A 260 10.76 4.21 -5.75
C ALA A 260 10.12 5.42 -5.06
N PHE A 261 10.86 6.53 -4.90
CA PHE A 261 10.30 7.78 -4.38
C PHE A 261 9.18 8.32 -5.29
N PHE A 262 9.40 8.28 -6.61
CA PHE A 262 8.38 8.65 -7.57
C PHE A 262 7.12 7.81 -7.39
N PHE A 263 7.23 6.48 -7.35
CA PHE A 263 6.07 5.61 -7.24
C PHE A 263 5.23 5.91 -6.00
N ARG A 264 5.88 6.07 -4.84
CA ARG A 264 5.20 6.34 -3.55
C ARG A 264 4.18 7.49 -3.66
N ASP A 265 4.54 8.56 -4.36
CA ASP A 265 3.74 9.80 -4.46
C ASP A 265 3.38 10.13 -5.93
N SER A 266 3.36 9.13 -6.81
CA SER A 266 3.32 9.29 -8.28
C SER A 266 2.15 10.15 -8.76
N THR A 267 0.96 10.01 -8.17
CA THR A 267 -0.21 10.80 -8.53
C THR A 267 0.04 12.30 -8.33
N ASP A 268 0.61 12.69 -7.20
CA ASP A 268 0.89 14.09 -6.89
C ASP A 268 2.08 14.60 -7.71
N LEU A 269 3.13 13.79 -7.88
CA LEU A 269 4.32 14.17 -8.65
C LEU A 269 3.99 14.38 -10.14
N ILE A 270 3.19 13.50 -10.75
CA ILE A 270 2.69 13.69 -12.12
C ILE A 270 1.91 15.01 -12.24
N LEU A 271 1.04 15.32 -11.28
CA LEU A 271 0.28 16.59 -11.30
C LEU A 271 1.19 17.81 -11.19
N ARG A 272 2.25 17.75 -10.37
CA ARG A 272 3.23 18.83 -10.28
C ARG A 272 4.02 18.99 -11.58
N MET A 273 4.44 17.88 -12.20
CA MET A 273 5.11 17.91 -13.50
C MET A 273 4.19 18.51 -14.58
N GLU A 274 2.94 18.04 -14.69
CA GLU A 274 1.94 18.59 -15.59
C GLU A 274 1.73 20.10 -15.38
N TYR A 275 1.67 20.55 -14.11
CA TYR A 275 1.51 21.96 -13.77
C TYR A 275 2.70 22.79 -14.27
N LEU A 276 3.93 22.37 -13.99
CA LEU A 276 5.14 23.08 -14.41
C LEU A 276 5.26 23.13 -15.93
N VAL A 277 4.86 22.07 -16.64
CA VAL A 277 4.82 22.05 -18.10
C VAL A 277 3.75 23.01 -18.64
N ALA A 278 2.52 22.96 -18.10
CA ALA A 278 1.40 23.78 -18.57
C ALA A 278 1.59 25.28 -18.30
N THR A 279 2.18 25.64 -17.16
CA THR A 279 2.40 27.04 -16.76
C THR A 279 3.76 27.59 -17.20
N ARG A 280 4.65 26.72 -17.71
CA ARG A 280 6.07 27.02 -17.98
C ARG A 280 6.83 27.55 -16.76
N ALA A 281 6.34 27.27 -15.55
CA ALA A 281 7.01 27.65 -14.31
C ALA A 281 8.28 26.81 -14.07
N ALA A 282 9.27 27.44 -13.41
CA ALA A 282 10.55 26.83 -13.01
C ALA A 282 11.19 25.97 -14.14
N PRO A 283 11.62 26.59 -15.25
CA PRO A 283 12.15 25.87 -16.41
C PRO A 283 13.41 25.06 -16.09
N ASP A 284 14.15 25.48 -15.06
CA ASP A 284 15.42 24.95 -14.56
C ASP A 284 15.27 23.91 -13.42
N ALA A 285 14.04 23.62 -12.98
CA ALA A 285 13.82 22.66 -11.91
C ALA A 285 14.26 21.25 -12.32
N SER A 286 15.07 20.58 -11.49
CA SER A 286 15.42 19.16 -11.68
C SER A 286 14.28 18.23 -11.27
N LEU A 287 14.21 17.02 -11.85
CA LEU A 287 13.29 15.96 -11.40
C LEU A 287 13.59 15.54 -9.96
N LYS A 288 14.88 15.47 -9.62
CA LYS A 288 15.33 15.11 -8.26
C LYS A 288 14.80 16.09 -7.21
N ASP A 289 14.87 17.39 -7.47
CA ASP A 289 14.35 18.39 -6.54
C ASP A 289 12.83 18.34 -6.48
N LEU A 290 12.17 18.15 -7.63
CA LEU A 290 10.73 18.02 -7.70
C LEU A 290 10.19 16.84 -6.87
N PHE A 291 10.84 15.68 -6.96
CA PHE A 291 10.43 14.46 -6.26
C PHE A 291 10.68 14.53 -4.76
N LYS A 292 11.74 15.23 -4.34
CA LYS A 292 12.06 15.42 -2.91
C LYS A 292 11.30 16.57 -2.27
N MET A 293 10.73 17.48 -3.07
CA MET A 293 9.97 18.61 -2.55
C MET A 293 8.69 18.15 -1.85
N THR A 294 8.43 18.67 -0.66
CA THR A 294 7.19 18.40 0.07
C THR A 294 6.01 19.11 -0.59
N ASN A 295 4.79 18.61 -0.37
CA ASN A 295 3.55 19.24 -0.87
C ASN A 295 3.42 20.71 -0.42
N SER A 296 3.80 21.01 0.83
CA SER A 296 3.74 22.37 1.38
C SER A 296 4.80 23.30 0.76
N SER A 297 6.03 22.81 0.56
CA SER A 297 7.09 23.59 -0.08
C SER A 297 6.75 23.88 -1.54
N PHE A 298 6.24 22.89 -2.27
CA PHE A 298 5.79 23.07 -3.65
C PHE A 298 4.65 24.09 -3.75
N ALA A 299 3.62 23.97 -2.90
CA ALA A 299 2.51 24.92 -2.89
C ALA A 299 2.92 26.34 -2.48
N ARG A 300 3.96 26.50 -1.66
CA ARG A 300 4.50 27.82 -1.30
C ARG A 300 5.24 28.46 -2.49
N LYS A 301 6.02 27.67 -3.24
CA LYS A 301 6.70 28.13 -4.45
C LYS A 301 5.73 28.38 -5.62
N HIS A 302 4.62 27.65 -5.65
CA HIS A 302 3.62 27.72 -6.70
C HIS A 302 2.21 27.85 -6.10
N PRO A 303 1.79 29.06 -5.67
CA PRO A 303 0.51 29.27 -4.98
C PRO A 303 -0.71 28.81 -5.79
N ASP A 304 -0.68 29.00 -7.11
CA ASP A 304 -1.77 28.64 -8.02
C ASP A 304 -1.94 27.12 -8.22
N PHE A 305 -0.95 26.33 -7.81
CA PHE A 305 -0.99 24.87 -7.98
C PHE A 305 -2.20 24.24 -7.31
N ARG A 306 -2.63 24.75 -6.14
CA ARG A 306 -3.78 24.17 -5.42
C ARG A 306 -5.07 24.33 -6.22
N ALA A 307 -5.35 25.54 -6.69
CA ALA A 307 -6.52 25.82 -7.52
C ALA A 307 -6.44 25.05 -8.84
N TRP A 308 -5.27 25.07 -9.49
CA TRP A 308 -5.04 24.32 -10.72
C TRP A 308 -5.25 22.81 -10.56
N ARG A 309 -4.75 22.22 -9.46
CA ARG A 309 -4.87 20.78 -9.17
C ARG A 309 -6.33 20.35 -9.04
N VAL A 310 -7.16 21.14 -8.36
CA VAL A 310 -8.60 20.85 -8.21
C VAL A 310 -9.27 20.79 -9.58
N VAL A 311 -9.10 21.84 -10.39
CA VAL A 311 -9.67 21.90 -11.75
C VAL A 311 -9.15 20.77 -12.64
N ARG A 312 -7.85 20.45 -12.56
CA ARG A 312 -7.23 19.38 -13.33
C ARG A 312 -7.78 18.01 -12.95
N LEU A 313 -7.93 17.74 -11.66
CA LEU A 313 -8.50 16.48 -11.15
C LEU A 313 -9.97 16.33 -11.55
N GLN A 314 -10.76 17.40 -11.46
CA GLN A 314 -12.14 17.40 -11.92
C GLN A 314 -12.24 17.04 -13.41
N LYS A 315 -11.45 17.70 -14.27
CA LYS A 315 -11.41 17.36 -15.71
C LYS A 315 -11.01 15.91 -15.98
N LYS A 316 -10.07 15.35 -15.20
CA LYS A 316 -9.69 13.93 -15.31
C LYS A 316 -10.82 13.00 -14.89
N GLN A 317 -11.56 13.33 -13.82
CA GLN A 317 -12.73 12.58 -13.37
C GLN A 317 -13.86 12.63 -14.39
N GLU A 318 -14.18 13.80 -14.93
CA GLU A 318 -15.18 13.97 -16.00
C GLU A 318 -14.84 13.14 -17.24
N LYS A 319 -13.56 13.15 -17.66
CA LYS A 319 -13.08 12.33 -18.78
C LYS A 319 -13.25 10.83 -18.50
N ARG A 320 -12.93 10.37 -17.28
CA ARG A 320 -13.14 8.95 -16.88
C ARG A 320 -14.61 8.58 -16.87
N ALA A 321 -15.46 9.40 -16.27
CA ALA A 321 -16.91 9.19 -16.23
C ALA A 321 -17.53 9.19 -17.65
N ARG A 322 -17.00 9.98 -18.58
CA ARG A 322 -17.41 9.93 -19.99
C ARG A 322 -17.02 8.60 -20.65
N LEU A 323 -15.79 8.14 -20.44
CA LEU A 323 -15.32 6.88 -21.01
C LEU A 323 -16.08 5.66 -20.43
N GLU A 324 -16.36 5.66 -19.13
CA GLU A 324 -17.17 4.63 -18.49
C GLU A 324 -18.59 4.59 -19.02
N ARG A 325 -19.24 5.76 -19.18
CA ARG A 325 -20.55 5.86 -19.84
C ARG A 325 -20.53 5.29 -21.26
N GLN A 326 -19.50 5.60 -22.05
CA GLN A 326 -19.34 5.02 -23.39
C GLN A 326 -19.18 3.49 -23.36
N LYS A 327 -18.39 2.95 -22.42
CA LYS A 327 -18.24 1.50 -22.25
C LYS A 327 -19.55 0.81 -21.83
N MET A 328 -20.34 1.44 -20.96
CA MET A 328 -21.64 0.90 -20.55
C MET A 328 -22.63 0.88 -21.71
N LEU A 329 -22.72 1.96 -22.49
CA LEU A 329 -23.58 2.00 -23.68
C LEU A 329 -23.15 0.94 -24.70
N ALA A 330 -21.85 0.78 -24.95
CA ALA A 330 -21.36 -0.26 -25.86
C ALA A 330 -21.69 -1.68 -25.37
N ARG A 331 -21.66 -1.94 -24.06
CA ARG A 331 -22.09 -3.24 -23.48
C ARG A 331 -23.58 -3.45 -23.64
N GLN A 332 -24.40 -2.44 -23.38
CA GLN A 332 -25.86 -2.53 -23.57
C GLN A 332 -26.21 -2.79 -25.04
N GLU A 333 -25.55 -2.12 -25.99
CA GLU A 333 -25.73 -2.38 -27.42
C GLU A 333 -25.32 -3.81 -27.79
N GLN A 334 -24.23 -4.32 -27.21
CA GLN A 334 -23.78 -5.70 -27.44
C GLN A 334 -24.78 -6.72 -26.88
N GLU A 335 -25.31 -6.49 -25.68
CA GLU A 335 -26.33 -7.34 -25.05
C GLU A 335 -27.63 -7.31 -25.86
N GLN A 336 -28.08 -6.14 -26.33
CA GLN A 336 -29.25 -6.02 -27.20
C GLN A 336 -29.06 -6.76 -28.52
N ARG A 337 -27.86 -6.68 -29.13
CA ARG A 337 -27.53 -7.45 -30.34
C ARG A 337 -27.56 -8.95 -30.08
N GLN A 338 -27.03 -9.41 -28.95
CA GLN A 338 -27.07 -10.82 -28.57
C GLN A 338 -28.50 -11.29 -28.35
N GLN A 339 -29.34 -10.50 -27.65
CA GLN A 339 -30.75 -10.80 -27.45
C GLN A 339 -31.52 -10.86 -28.78
N ALA A 340 -31.27 -9.91 -29.70
CA ALA A 340 -31.89 -9.91 -31.03
C ALA A 340 -31.48 -11.13 -31.86
N LEU A 341 -30.21 -11.55 -31.79
CA LEU A 341 -29.73 -12.77 -32.45
C LEU A 341 -30.38 -14.02 -31.86
N MET A 342 -30.46 -14.13 -30.53
CA MET A 342 -31.14 -15.25 -29.86
C MET A 342 -32.63 -15.30 -30.23
N ALA A 343 -33.32 -14.15 -30.22
CA ALA A 343 -34.73 -14.06 -30.62
C ALA A 343 -34.94 -14.48 -32.08
N HIS A 344 -34.05 -14.06 -32.98
CA HIS A 344 -34.10 -14.47 -34.39
C HIS A 344 -33.87 -15.97 -34.56
N GLN A 345 -32.91 -16.56 -33.84
CA GLN A 345 -32.67 -18.01 -33.88
C GLN A 345 -33.88 -18.80 -33.37
N SER A 346 -34.49 -18.36 -32.26
CA SER A 346 -35.71 -18.98 -31.73
C SER A 346 -36.87 -18.90 -32.74
N TYR A 347 -37.03 -17.77 -33.42
CA TYR A 347 -38.05 -17.61 -34.47
C TYR A 347 -37.82 -18.57 -35.65
N VAL A 348 -36.57 -18.68 -36.13
CA VAL A 348 -36.21 -19.61 -37.22
C VAL A 348 -36.48 -21.06 -36.81
N GLN A 349 -36.15 -21.44 -35.58
CA GLN A 349 -36.44 -22.79 -35.05
C GLN A 349 -37.95 -23.07 -34.99
N GLN A 350 -38.76 -22.11 -34.54
CA GLN A 350 -40.21 -22.24 -34.52
C GLN A 350 -40.79 -22.43 -35.94
N GLN A 351 -40.29 -21.68 -36.93
CA GLN A 351 -40.72 -21.87 -38.31
C GLN A 351 -40.34 -23.25 -38.86
N GLN A 352 -39.14 -23.74 -38.53
CA GLN A 352 -38.71 -25.08 -38.93
C GLN A 352 -39.57 -26.18 -38.29
N GLN A 353 -39.98 -26.02 -37.03
CA GLN A 353 -40.89 -26.94 -36.36
C GLN A 353 -42.27 -26.94 -37.01
N GLN A 354 -42.84 -25.77 -37.31
CA GLN A 354 -44.13 -25.67 -38.02
C GLN A 354 -44.08 -26.34 -39.40
N GLN A 355 -43.00 -26.13 -40.15
CA GLN A 355 -42.82 -26.80 -41.45
C GLN A 355 -42.63 -28.33 -41.34
N GLN A 356 -42.16 -28.83 -40.20
CA GLN A 356 -42.08 -30.27 -39.93
C GLN A 356 -43.42 -30.85 -39.54
N GLU A 357 -44.27 -30.08 -38.84
CA GLU A 357 -45.62 -30.49 -38.47
C GLU A 357 -46.59 -30.51 -39.67
N GLU A 358 -46.35 -29.66 -40.68
CA GLU A 358 -47.15 -29.62 -41.92
C GLU A 358 -46.79 -30.73 -42.94
N ARG A 359 -45.66 -31.42 -42.76
CA ARG A 359 -45.20 -32.53 -43.63
C ARG A 359 -45.62 -33.88 -43.08
#